data_AF-A0A8T6Y9Z5-F1
#
_entry.id   AF-A0A8T6Y9Z5-F1
#
_cell.length_a   1.000
_cell.length_b   1.000
_cell.length_c   1.000
_cell.angle_alpha   90.00
_cell.angle_beta   90.00
_cell.angle_gamma   90.00
#
_symmetry.space_group_name_H-M   'P 1'
#
loop_
_entity.id
_entity.type
_entity.pdbx_description
1 polymer ?
#
loop_
_entity_poly.entity_id
_entity_poly.type
_entity_poly.pdbx_seq_one_letter_code
_entity_poly.pdbx_strand_id
1 'polypeptide(L)'
;MVSEKQKLTLSVEKELVEKAKKLGVNISEITETVLRHISETETKEVVTKGEIKVAYKKLFDAMLPAMEKFGANVVVGDLVEFDEEENYIGSSSVELVWGGDLWIAELEQTPKIEDVSLKSPKEILSNFIGSLVKASERNKEELKELEIFRKIVEALTETTVLESTEKKLAA
;
A
#
# COMPACT_ATOMS: atom_id res chain seq x y z
N MET A 1 -17.25 -1.98 40.72
CA MET A 1 -17.63 -2.33 39.34
C MET A 1 -16.39 -2.87 38.65
N VAL A 2 -16.39 -4.15 38.26
CA VAL A 2 -15.27 -4.77 37.54
C VAL A 2 -15.45 -4.39 36.07
N SER A 3 -14.51 -3.60 35.53
CA SER A 3 -14.44 -3.32 34.10
C SER A 3 -14.13 -4.64 33.38
N GLU A 4 -15.11 -5.18 32.65
CA GLU A 4 -14.86 -6.30 31.74
C GLU A 4 -13.98 -5.80 30.60
N LYS A 5 -12.73 -6.28 30.56
CA LYS A 5 -11.83 -6.04 29.44
C LYS A 5 -12.39 -6.75 28.20
N GLN A 6 -13.02 -6.02 27.30
CA GLN A 6 -13.38 -6.54 25.98
C GLN A 6 -12.10 -6.73 25.15
N LYS A 7 -11.92 -7.95 24.64
CA LYS A 7 -10.75 -8.31 23.83
C LYS A 7 -11.04 -7.91 22.39
N LEU A 8 -10.46 -6.80 21.90
CA LEU A 8 -10.53 -6.49 20.47
C LEU A 8 -9.75 -7.53 19.68
N THR A 9 -10.49 -8.29 18.89
CA THR A 9 -9.92 -9.11 17.82
C THR A 9 -10.14 -8.38 16.51
N LEU A 10 -9.07 -7.92 15.86
CA LEU A 10 -9.16 -7.53 14.46
C LEU A 10 -9.35 -8.81 13.65
N SER A 11 -10.58 -9.10 13.26
CA SER A 11 -10.87 -10.25 12.41
C SER A 11 -10.42 -9.92 10.97
N VAL A 12 -9.15 -10.18 10.68
CA VAL A 12 -8.63 -10.21 9.31
C VAL A 12 -9.02 -11.55 8.70
N GLU A 13 -9.53 -11.53 7.47
CA GLU A 13 -9.93 -12.75 6.79
C GLU A 13 -8.77 -13.74 6.68
N LYS A 14 -9.02 -15.01 6.99
CA LYS A 14 -8.00 -16.07 6.98
C LYS A 14 -7.24 -16.14 5.65
N GLU A 15 -7.94 -15.91 4.55
CA GLU A 15 -7.35 -15.89 3.21
C GLU A 15 -6.30 -14.79 3.05
N LEU A 16 -6.57 -13.59 3.57
CA LEU A 16 -5.66 -12.45 3.51
C LEU A 16 -4.39 -12.70 4.35
N VAL A 17 -4.56 -13.32 5.52
CA VAL A 17 -3.43 -13.73 6.38
C VAL A 17 -2.53 -14.73 5.65
N GLU A 18 -3.11 -15.73 4.99
CA GLU A 18 -2.35 -16.74 4.23
C GLU A 18 -1.65 -16.13 3.01
N LYS A 19 -2.28 -15.18 2.31
CA LYS A 19 -1.65 -14.45 1.20
C LYS A 19 -0.45 -13.64 1.67
N ALA A 20 -0.56 -12.93 2.78
CA ALA A 20 0.54 -12.13 3.30
C ALA A 20 1.71 -12.96 3.82
N LYS A 21 1.45 -14.12 4.45
CA LYS A 21 2.50 -15.09 4.81
C LYS A 21 3.30 -15.53 3.59
N LYS A 22 2.62 -15.82 2.47
CA LYS A 22 3.30 -16.19 1.20
C LYS A 22 4.19 -15.08 0.66
N LEU A 23 3.86 -13.82 0.95
CA LEU A 23 4.66 -12.65 0.57
C LEU A 23 5.80 -12.34 1.55
N GLY A 24 5.91 -13.10 2.65
CA GLY A 24 6.89 -12.86 3.70
C GLY A 24 6.61 -11.59 4.50
N VAL A 25 5.35 -11.16 4.58
CA VAL A 25 4.93 -9.96 5.31
C VAL A 25 4.48 -10.36 6.72
N ASN A 26 5.06 -9.72 7.74
CA ASN A 26 4.71 -9.98 9.14
C ASN A 26 3.44 -9.21 9.56
N ILE A 27 2.27 -9.71 9.17
CA ILE A 27 0.98 -9.08 9.51
C ILE A 27 0.70 -9.06 11.00
N SER A 28 1.17 -10.07 11.74
CA SER A 28 0.95 -10.15 13.18
C SER A 28 1.50 -8.90 13.89
N GLU A 29 2.69 -8.45 13.51
CA GLU A 29 3.34 -7.26 14.09
C GLU A 29 2.63 -5.96 13.72
N ILE A 30 2.15 -5.84 12.47
CA ILE A 30 1.36 -4.69 12.00
C ILE A 30 0.03 -4.64 12.76
N THR A 31 -0.70 -5.77 12.79
CA THR A 31 -2.01 -5.86 13.47
C THR A 31 -1.90 -5.67 14.97
N GLU A 32 -0.84 -6.17 15.62
CA GLU A 32 -0.60 -5.99 17.05
C GLU A 32 -0.30 -4.52 17.39
N THR A 33 0.53 -3.85 16.57
CA THR A 33 0.83 -2.42 16.75
C THR A 33 -0.44 -1.58 16.67
N VAL A 34 -1.32 -1.91 15.73
CA VAL A 34 -2.61 -1.25 15.51
C VAL A 34 -3.58 -1.55 16.65
N LEU A 35 -3.77 -2.81 17.01
CA LEU A 35 -4.67 -3.24 18.08
C LEU A 35 -4.26 -2.68 19.44
N ARG A 36 -2.96 -2.61 19.72
CA ARG A 36 -2.43 -1.98 20.93
C ARG A 36 -2.81 -0.50 20.98
N HIS A 37 -2.64 0.24 19.89
CA HIS A 37 -3.04 1.65 19.83
C HIS A 37 -4.56 1.84 19.95
N ILE A 38 -5.36 1.03 19.24
CA ILE A 38 -6.82 1.10 19.32
C ILE A 38 -7.29 0.82 20.75
N SER A 39 -6.73 -0.21 21.40
CA SER A 39 -7.04 -0.58 22.78
C SER A 39 -6.62 0.51 23.79
N GLU A 40 -5.49 1.19 23.54
CA GLU A 40 -5.04 2.34 24.34
C GLU A 40 -5.99 3.54 24.19
N THR A 41 -6.58 3.75 23.01
CA THR A 41 -7.57 4.82 22.78
C THR A 41 -8.96 4.48 23.32
N GLU A 42 -9.43 3.24 23.25
CA GLU A 42 -10.78 2.86 23.72
C GLU A 42 -10.92 2.85 25.25
N THR A 43 -9.82 2.82 25.99
CA THR A 43 -9.84 2.99 27.46
C THR A 43 -10.06 4.45 27.89
N LYS A 44 -10.15 5.39 26.94
CA LYS A 44 -10.47 6.80 27.19
C LYS A 44 -11.94 7.05 26.84
N GLU A 45 -12.69 7.67 27.74
CA GLU A 45 -14.08 8.10 27.48
C GLU A 45 -14.20 9.11 26.33
N VAL A 46 -13.11 9.82 26.00
CA VAL A 46 -13.04 10.76 24.88
C VAL A 46 -11.69 10.59 24.18
N VAL A 47 -11.72 10.20 22.89
CA VAL A 47 -10.54 10.17 22.03
C VAL A 47 -10.50 11.45 21.21
N THR A 48 -9.38 12.17 21.26
CA THR A 48 -9.22 13.41 20.48
C THR A 48 -8.90 13.11 19.01
N LYS A 49 -9.26 14.04 18.10
CA LYS A 49 -8.88 13.96 16.67
C LYS A 49 -7.36 13.78 16.48
N GLY A 50 -6.55 14.41 17.34
CA GLY A 50 -5.09 14.28 17.30
C GLY A 50 -4.59 12.88 17.63
N GLU A 51 -5.21 12.19 18.58
CA GLU A 51 -4.84 10.81 18.95
C GLU A 51 -5.19 9.81 17.85
N ILE A 52 -6.34 9.99 17.20
CA ILE A 52 -6.73 9.20 16.02
C ILE A 52 -5.69 9.38 14.91
N LYS A 53 -5.29 10.62 14.61
CA LYS A 53 -4.25 10.90 13.60
C LYS A 53 -2.93 10.20 13.92
N VAL A 54 -2.50 10.22 15.19
CA VAL A 54 -1.26 9.54 15.61
C VAL A 54 -1.37 8.02 15.41
N ALA A 55 -2.53 7.43 15.72
CA ALA A 55 -2.76 6.00 15.51
C ALA A 55 -2.71 5.61 14.03
N TYR A 56 -3.37 6.37 13.15
CA TYR A 56 -3.32 6.14 11.71
C TYR A 56 -1.93 6.35 11.13
N LYS A 57 -1.20 7.38 11.59
CA LYS A 57 0.19 7.57 11.16
C LYS A 57 1.06 6.36 11.52
N LYS A 58 0.92 5.81 12.73
CA LYS A 58 1.66 4.61 13.13
C LYS A 58 1.28 3.38 12.30
N LEU A 59 0.01 3.23 11.95
CA LEU A 59 -0.44 2.20 11.02
C LEU A 59 0.25 2.36 9.65
N PHE A 60 0.25 3.58 9.10
CA PHE A 60 0.88 3.87 7.81
C PHE A 60 2.38 3.59 7.87
N ASP A 61 3.08 4.12 8.88
CA ASP A 61 4.52 3.91 9.10
C ASP A 61 4.86 2.41 9.16
N ALA A 62 4.02 1.58 9.79
CA ALA A 62 4.22 0.14 9.87
C ALA A 62 3.98 -0.60 8.53
N MET A 63 3.16 -0.05 7.64
CA MET A 63 2.88 -0.61 6.31
C MET A 63 3.98 -0.28 5.27
N LEU A 64 4.62 0.90 5.41
CA LEU A 64 5.55 1.42 4.40
C LEU A 64 6.66 0.47 3.97
N PRO A 65 7.38 -0.24 4.87
CA PRO A 65 8.47 -1.12 4.43
C PRO A 65 8.02 -2.22 3.46
N ALA A 66 6.81 -2.74 3.65
CA ALA A 66 6.24 -3.71 2.73
C ALA A 66 5.74 -3.05 1.45
N MET A 67 5.11 -1.88 1.54
CA MET A 67 4.66 -1.12 0.36
C MET A 67 5.83 -0.76 -0.56
N GLU A 68 6.94 -0.29 0.01
CA GLU A 68 8.17 0.04 -0.70
C GLU A 68 8.77 -1.20 -1.38
N LYS A 69 8.87 -2.32 -0.65
CA LYS A 69 9.39 -3.59 -1.20
C LYS A 69 8.65 -4.05 -2.45
N PHE A 70 7.34 -3.83 -2.51
CA PHE A 70 6.50 -4.32 -3.61
C PHE A 70 6.12 -3.23 -4.62
N GLY A 71 6.40 -1.95 -4.36
CA GLY A 71 5.91 -0.83 -5.18
C GLY A 71 4.38 -0.77 -5.19
N ALA A 72 3.77 -0.85 -4.00
CA ALA A 72 2.32 -0.90 -3.83
C ALA A 72 1.77 0.39 -3.20
N ASN A 73 0.71 0.94 -3.80
CA ASN A 73 -0.11 1.99 -3.19
C ASN A 73 -1.34 1.37 -2.52
N VAL A 74 -1.84 2.02 -1.46
CA VAL A 74 -2.96 1.50 -0.68
C VAL A 74 -4.03 2.56 -0.53
N VAL A 75 -5.27 2.26 -0.92
CA VAL A 75 -6.40 3.15 -0.64
C VAL A 75 -6.67 3.19 0.87
N VAL A 76 -6.57 4.37 1.46
CA VAL A 76 -6.69 4.60 2.92
C VAL A 76 -7.92 5.41 3.30
N GLY A 77 -8.55 6.10 2.37
CA GLY A 77 -9.65 7.01 2.64
C GLY A 77 -10.25 7.56 1.36
N ASP A 78 -11.18 8.49 1.52
CA ASP A 78 -11.79 9.23 0.43
C ASP A 78 -11.82 10.73 0.80
N LEU A 79 -11.60 11.60 -0.18
CA LEU A 79 -11.86 13.03 -0.07
C LEU A 79 -13.28 13.27 -0.58
N VAL A 80 -14.14 13.79 0.28
CA VAL A 80 -15.56 14.03 -0.06
C VAL A 80 -15.74 15.48 -0.45
N GLU A 81 -16.39 15.70 -1.58
CA GLU A 81 -16.67 17.02 -2.12
C GLU A 81 -18.15 17.37 -1.92
N PHE A 82 -18.39 18.63 -1.52
CA PHE A 82 -19.70 19.21 -1.34
C PHE A 82 -19.81 20.52 -2.15
N ASP A 83 -21.01 20.84 -2.64
CA ASP A 83 -21.29 22.13 -3.27
C ASP A 83 -21.47 23.27 -2.24
N GLU A 84 -21.76 24.49 -2.70
CA GLU A 84 -21.97 25.66 -1.84
C GLU A 84 -23.18 25.53 -0.89
N GLU A 85 -24.11 24.62 -1.20
CA GLU A 85 -25.31 24.33 -0.40
C GLU A 85 -25.11 23.10 0.52
N GLU A 86 -23.87 22.61 0.66
CA GLU A 86 -23.48 21.41 1.40
C GLU A 86 -24.09 20.10 0.86
N ASN A 87 -24.51 20.05 -0.41
CA ASN A 87 -24.93 18.81 -1.04
C ASN A 87 -23.71 18.01 -1.49
N TYR A 88 -23.75 16.69 -1.27
CA TYR A 88 -22.71 15.77 -1.75
C TYR A 88 -22.64 15.78 -3.28
N ILE A 89 -21.46 16.05 -3.83
CA ILE A 89 -21.23 16.07 -5.29
C ILE A 89 -20.31 14.94 -5.77
N GLY A 90 -19.48 14.39 -4.89
CA GLY A 90 -18.60 13.29 -5.25
C GLY A 90 -17.61 12.91 -4.17
N SER A 91 -16.80 11.90 -4.47
CA SER A 91 -15.68 11.50 -3.65
C SER A 91 -14.55 10.95 -4.50
N SER A 92 -13.32 11.33 -4.19
CA SER A 92 -12.10 10.79 -4.80
C SER A 92 -11.35 9.91 -3.80
N SER A 93 -10.89 8.75 -4.26
CA SER A 93 -10.12 7.85 -3.39
C SER A 93 -8.74 8.42 -3.09
N VAL A 94 -8.36 8.34 -1.82
CA VAL A 94 -7.05 8.76 -1.32
C VAL A 94 -6.18 7.52 -1.10
N GLU A 95 -5.03 7.50 -1.75
CA GLU A 95 -4.02 6.47 -1.61
C GLU A 95 -2.89 6.93 -0.69
N LEU A 96 -2.41 6.03 0.18
CA LEU A 96 -1.06 6.11 0.72
C LEU A 96 -0.12 5.52 -0.33
N VAL A 97 0.78 6.34 -0.85
CA VAL A 97 1.79 5.87 -1.81
C VAL A 97 2.98 5.26 -1.08
N TRP A 98 3.73 4.38 -1.75
CA TRP A 98 4.90 3.73 -1.15
C TRP A 98 6.00 4.70 -0.67
N GLY A 99 5.96 5.97 -1.11
CA GLY A 99 6.83 7.04 -0.61
C GLY A 99 6.43 7.65 0.75
N GLY A 100 5.26 7.28 1.29
CA GLY A 100 4.77 7.78 2.59
C GLY A 100 3.76 8.91 2.52
N ASP A 101 3.57 9.50 1.34
CA ASP A 101 2.62 10.60 1.14
C ASP A 101 1.20 10.09 0.85
N LEU A 102 0.22 10.98 1.07
CA LEU A 102 -1.14 10.78 0.58
C LEU A 102 -1.26 11.34 -0.84
N TRP A 103 -2.02 10.67 -1.70
CA TRP A 103 -2.20 11.06 -3.09
C TRP A 103 -3.60 10.78 -3.58
N ILE A 104 -4.14 11.70 -4.36
CA ILE A 104 -5.39 11.52 -5.11
C ILE A 104 -5.01 11.53 -6.59
N ALA A 105 -5.05 10.35 -7.22
CA ALA A 105 -4.61 10.19 -8.60
C ALA A 105 -5.47 11.00 -9.59
N GLU A 106 -6.79 11.05 -9.35
CA GLU A 106 -7.76 11.72 -10.21
C GLU A 106 -7.58 13.25 -10.25
N LEU A 107 -7.10 13.83 -9.15
CA LEU A 107 -6.94 15.27 -8.97
C LEU A 107 -5.47 15.71 -9.05
N GLU A 108 -4.54 14.75 -9.14
CA GLU A 108 -3.09 14.96 -9.05
C GLU A 108 -2.68 15.81 -7.83
N GLN A 109 -3.21 15.46 -6.65
CA GLN A 109 -3.04 16.26 -5.42
C GLN A 109 -2.62 15.43 -4.21
N THR A 110 -1.91 16.12 -3.29
CA THR A 110 -1.53 15.61 -1.97
C THR A 110 -2.46 16.20 -0.90
N PRO A 111 -3.52 15.48 -0.48
CA PRO A 111 -4.43 15.99 0.54
C PRO A 111 -3.76 15.99 1.91
N LYS A 112 -4.24 16.87 2.80
CA LYS A 112 -3.91 16.77 4.23
C LYS A 112 -4.76 15.68 4.85
N ILE A 113 -4.19 14.92 5.79
CA ILE A 113 -4.90 13.83 6.46
C ILE A 113 -6.15 14.30 7.22
N GLU A 114 -6.20 15.56 7.63
CA GLU A 114 -7.37 16.18 8.29
C GLU A 114 -8.60 16.28 7.38
N ASP A 115 -8.37 16.37 6.08
CA ASP A 115 -9.42 16.55 5.07
C ASP A 115 -9.89 15.20 4.51
N VAL A 116 -9.23 14.10 4.91
CA VAL A 116 -9.52 12.76 4.40
C VAL A 116 -10.47 12.02 5.35
N SER A 117 -11.56 11.51 4.77
CA SER A 117 -12.41 10.53 5.44
C SER A 117 -11.71 9.18 5.43
N LEU A 118 -10.92 8.91 6.47
CA LEU A 118 -10.15 7.67 6.58
C LEU A 118 -11.06 6.46 6.74
N LYS A 119 -10.75 5.38 6.00
CA LYS A 119 -11.41 4.09 6.18
C LYS A 119 -11.05 3.50 7.55
N SER A 120 -11.82 2.52 8.01
CA SER A 120 -11.51 1.84 9.26
C SER A 120 -10.15 1.13 9.18
N PRO A 121 -9.41 0.95 10.30
CA PRO A 121 -8.13 0.24 10.27
C PRO A 121 -8.23 -1.16 9.66
N LYS A 122 -9.38 -1.84 9.86
CA LYS A 122 -9.66 -3.14 9.25
C LYS A 122 -9.71 -3.08 7.73
N GLU A 123 -10.42 -2.09 7.18
CA GLU A 123 -10.52 -1.91 5.72
C GLU A 123 -9.17 -1.52 5.12
N ILE A 124 -8.42 -0.63 5.77
CA ILE A 124 -7.08 -0.24 5.32
C ILE A 124 -6.14 -1.46 5.26
N LEU A 125 -6.15 -2.31 6.28
CA LEU A 125 -5.35 -3.53 6.29
C LEU A 125 -5.79 -4.53 5.21
N SER A 126 -7.09 -4.63 4.93
CA SER A 126 -7.59 -5.44 3.81
C SER A 126 -7.07 -4.91 2.47
N ASN A 127 -7.18 -3.60 2.25
CA ASN A 127 -6.69 -2.93 1.05
C ASN A 127 -5.18 -3.11 0.90
N PHE A 128 -4.42 -2.95 1.98
CA PHE A 128 -2.98 -3.16 2.03
C PHE A 128 -2.60 -4.56 1.53
N ILE A 129 -3.20 -5.61 2.07
CA ILE A 129 -2.90 -6.99 1.67
C ILE A 129 -3.26 -7.21 0.21
N GLY A 130 -4.44 -6.73 -0.21
CA GLY A 130 -4.88 -6.81 -1.60
C GLY A 130 -3.91 -6.12 -2.56
N SER A 131 -3.46 -4.91 -2.23
CA SER A 131 -2.48 -4.14 -3.00
C SER A 131 -1.13 -4.85 -3.09
N LEU A 132 -0.62 -5.41 -1.99
CA LEU A 132 0.64 -6.15 -2.00
C LEU A 132 0.57 -7.40 -2.89
N VAL A 133 -0.56 -8.12 -2.87
CA VAL A 133 -0.76 -9.30 -3.73
C VAL A 133 -0.76 -8.90 -5.19
N LYS A 134 -1.56 -7.88 -5.55
CA LYS A 134 -1.62 -7.36 -6.93
C LYS A 134 -0.24 -6.86 -7.40
N ALA A 135 0.46 -6.09 -6.57
CA ALA A 135 1.79 -5.60 -6.89
C ALA A 135 2.80 -6.75 -7.05
N SER A 136 2.75 -7.77 -6.19
CA SER A 136 3.60 -8.95 -6.33
C SER A 136 3.33 -9.73 -7.62
N GLU A 137 2.09 -9.79 -8.08
CA GLU A 137 1.73 -10.46 -9.35
C GLU A 137 2.23 -9.64 -10.54
N ARG A 138 1.97 -8.33 -10.56
CA ARG A 138 2.47 -7.40 -11.57
C ARG A 138 3.99 -7.47 -11.70
N ASN A 139 4.73 -7.43 -10.58
CA ASN A 139 6.20 -7.47 -10.61
C ASN A 139 6.73 -8.79 -11.20
N LYS A 140 6.01 -9.91 -11.05
CA LYS A 140 6.40 -11.18 -11.70
C LYS A 140 6.19 -11.15 -13.21
N GLU A 141 5.17 -10.44 -13.67
CA GLU A 141 4.90 -10.26 -15.10
C GLU A 141 5.93 -9.32 -15.73
N GLU A 142 6.18 -8.17 -15.12
CA GLU A 142 7.20 -7.20 -15.56
C GLU A 142 8.60 -7.85 -15.63
N LEU A 143 8.95 -8.70 -14.67
CA LEU A 143 10.24 -9.41 -14.70
C LEU A 143 10.36 -10.34 -15.91
N LYS A 144 9.28 -11.01 -16.32
CA LYS A 144 9.28 -11.85 -17.55
C LYS A 144 9.46 -11.00 -18.79
N GLU A 145 8.80 -9.84 -18.86
CA GLU A 145 8.96 -8.91 -19.98
C GLU A 145 10.40 -8.40 -20.08
N LEU A 146 10.99 -8.01 -18.95
CA LEU A 146 12.39 -7.57 -18.88
C LEU A 146 13.36 -8.67 -19.30
N GLU A 147 13.10 -9.94 -18.95
CA GLU A 147 13.91 -11.06 -19.45
C GLU A 147 13.83 -11.24 -20.97
N ILE A 148 12.66 -11.02 -21.58
CA ILE A 148 12.50 -11.04 -23.04
C ILE A 148 13.31 -9.90 -23.67
N PHE A 149 13.19 -8.68 -23.14
CA PHE A 149 13.99 -7.55 -23.60
C PHE A 149 15.49 -7.80 -23.46
N ARG A 150 15.93 -8.39 -22.34
CA ARG A 150 17.34 -8.76 -22.14
C ARG A 150 17.85 -9.69 -23.23
N LYS A 151 17.08 -10.74 -23.58
CA LYS A 151 17.43 -11.68 -24.65
C LYS A 151 17.49 -11.02 -26.02
N ILE A 152 16.60 -10.06 -26.30
CA ILE A 152 16.63 -9.28 -27.55
C ILE A 152 17.92 -8.45 -27.61
N VAL A 153 18.26 -7.75 -26.53
CA VAL A 153 19.49 -6.96 -26.46
C VAL A 153 20.73 -7.85 -26.62
N GLU A 154 20.78 -8.99 -25.94
CA GLU A 154 21.85 -9.98 -26.08
C GLU A 154 22.01 -10.41 -27.55
N ALA A 155 20.93 -10.82 -28.22
CA ALA A 155 20.96 -11.25 -29.62
C ALA A 155 21.43 -10.14 -30.58
N LEU A 156 21.00 -8.89 -30.37
CA LEU A 156 21.45 -7.74 -31.16
C LEU A 156 22.94 -7.45 -30.95
N THR A 157 23.43 -7.56 -29.72
CA THR A 157 24.85 -7.36 -29.41
C THR A 157 25.75 -8.46 -29.98
N GLU A 158 25.29 -9.71 -29.97
CA GLU A 158 26.03 -10.85 -30.56
C GLU A 158 26.13 -10.73 -32.09
N THR A 159 25.07 -10.28 -32.77
CA THR A 159 25.09 -10.05 -34.22
C THR A 159 26.05 -8.92 -34.62
N THR A 160 26.13 -7.84 -33.84
CA THR A 160 27.10 -6.76 -34.12
C THR A 160 28.57 -7.17 -33.95
N VAL A 161 28.89 -8.13 -33.07
CA VAL A 161 30.27 -8.60 -32.89
C VAL A 161 30.72 -9.49 -34.06
N LEU A 162 29.83 -10.35 -34.58
CA LEU A 162 30.13 -11.24 -35.70
C LEU A 162 30.39 -10.47 -37.01
N GLU A 163 29.57 -9.48 -37.36
CA GLU A 163 29.76 -8.67 -38.58
C GLU A 163 31.06 -7.85 -38.56
N SER A 164 31.50 -7.40 -37.38
CA SER A 164 32.75 -6.65 -37.23
C SER A 164 34.01 -7.52 -37.38
N THR A 165 33.89 -8.83 -37.14
CA THR A 165 34.99 -9.79 -37.22
C THR A 165 35.17 -10.32 -38.64
N GLU A 166 34.08 -10.57 -39.37
CA GLU A 166 34.14 -11.01 -40.77
C GLU A 166 34.70 -9.93 -41.71
N LYS A 167 34.39 -8.65 -41.48
CA LYS A 167 34.98 -7.54 -42.27
C LYS A 167 36.49 -7.37 -42.08
N LYS A 168 37.08 -7.85 -40.99
CA LYS A 168 38.53 -7.80 -40.77
C LYS A 168 39.31 -8.97 -41.37
N LEU A 169 38.64 -10.08 -41.70
CA LEU A 169 39.25 -11.22 -42.38
C LEU A 169 39.14 -11.15 -43.92
N ALA A 170 38.30 -10.26 -44.45
CA ALA A 170 38.09 -10.06 -45.88
C ALA A 170 38.83 -8.84 -46.48
N ALA A 171 39.72 -8.19 -45.72
CA ALA A 171 40.55 -7.05 -46.14
C ALA A 171 42.04 -7.40 -46.00
#